data_AF-A0A498NUT8-F1
#
_entry.id   AF-A0A498NUT8-F1
#
_cell.length_a   1.000
_cell.length_b   1.000
_cell.length_c   1.000
_cell.angle_alpha   90.00
_cell.angle_beta   90.00
_cell.angle_gamma   90.00
#
_symmetry.space_group_name_H-M   'P 1'
#
loop_
_entity.id
_entity.type
_entity.pdbx_description
1 polymer ?
#
loop_
_entity_poly.entity_id
_entity_poly.type
_entity_poly.pdbx_seq_one_letter_code
_entity_poly.pdbx_strand_id
1 'polypeptide(L)'
;MRPCDHSSSVSFCSWYRVLVKGVLTNGLVSVFQLDYGKHELVNCTQLRPLTQEFCQLPFQAITAQLAGVKPRQWSEEAAIVFRNHVEKKPLVAQLESVHEASQSWDRKVVIYLVDTSQEERDIWLHDIMAEFTDEMSNAA
;
A
#
# COMPACT_ATOMS: atom_id res chain seq x y z
N MET A 1 -10.48 20.22 21.85
CA MET A 1 -10.59 18.76 22.10
C MET A 1 -11.77 18.52 23.03
N ARG A 2 -12.69 17.60 22.71
CA ARG A 2 -13.66 17.11 23.70
C ARG A 2 -13.16 15.80 24.30
N PRO A 3 -13.39 15.52 25.59
CA PRO A 3 -12.98 14.27 26.22
C PRO A 3 -13.81 13.11 25.67
N CYS A 4 -13.17 11.96 25.46
CA CYS A 4 -13.85 10.70 25.22
C CYS A 4 -14.56 10.29 26.51
N ASP A 5 -15.87 10.05 26.42
CA ASP A 5 -16.71 9.66 27.56
C ASP A 5 -16.35 8.23 28.02
N HIS A 6 -16.29 8.03 29.35
CA HIS A 6 -15.98 6.75 29.97
C HIS A 6 -17.21 5.84 29.96
N SER A 7 -17.25 4.87 29.04
CA SER A 7 -17.91 3.58 29.26
C SER A 7 -17.17 2.47 28.52
N SER A 8 -17.23 1.26 29.06
CA SER A 8 -16.27 0.18 28.91
C SER A 8 -16.15 -0.38 27.49
N SER A 9 -15.29 0.22 26.68
CA SER A 9 -14.51 -0.43 25.63
C SER A 9 -13.52 0.61 25.12
N VAL A 10 -12.22 0.39 25.33
CA VAL A 10 -11.19 1.25 24.72
C VAL A 10 -11.17 0.90 23.23
N SER A 11 -12.09 1.49 22.46
CA SER A 11 -11.93 1.60 21.03
C SER A 11 -10.82 2.62 20.81
N PHE A 12 -9.62 2.14 20.48
CA PHE A 12 -8.55 3.02 20.02
C PHE A 12 -9.00 3.66 18.71
N CYS A 13 -9.62 4.84 18.80
CA CYS A 13 -9.94 5.64 17.62
C CYS A 13 -8.65 6.32 17.15
N SER A 14 -7.89 5.59 16.33
CA SER A 14 -6.68 6.11 15.69
C SER A 14 -7.06 7.05 14.54
N TRP A 15 -6.39 8.21 14.47
CA TRP A 15 -6.49 9.15 13.36
C TRP A 15 -5.35 8.93 12.38
N TYR A 16 -5.63 9.04 11.09
CA TYR A 16 -4.66 8.85 10.02
C TYR A 16 -4.62 10.08 9.10
N ARG A 17 -3.46 10.36 8.52
CA ARG A 17 -3.34 11.37 7.46
C ARG A 17 -3.90 10.77 6.17
N VAL A 18 -4.83 11.48 5.54
CA VAL A 18 -5.51 10.99 4.35
C VAL A 18 -5.53 12.01 3.23
N LEU A 19 -5.50 11.53 2.00
CA LEU A 19 -5.83 12.29 0.81
C LEU A 19 -7.27 11.97 0.39
N VAL A 20 -8.12 12.99 0.26
CA VAL A 20 -9.47 12.83 -0.28
C VAL A 20 -9.37 12.59 -1.78
N LYS A 21 -9.87 11.44 -2.25
CA LYS A 21 -9.88 11.05 -3.67
C LYS A 21 -11.22 11.34 -4.35
N GLY A 22 -12.32 11.36 -3.60
CA GLY A 22 -13.63 11.70 -4.12
C GLY A 22 -14.71 11.76 -3.04
N VAL A 23 -15.74 12.55 -3.28
CA VAL A 23 -16.91 12.69 -2.38
C VAL A 23 -18.12 12.13 -3.11
N LEU A 24 -18.83 11.20 -2.47
CA LEU A 24 -20.02 10.56 -2.99
C LEU A 24 -21.28 11.34 -2.52
N THR A 25 -22.36 11.21 -3.27
CA THR A 25 -23.63 11.93 -3.01
C THR A 25 -24.31 11.53 -1.69
N ASN A 26 -23.99 10.36 -1.15
CA ASN A 26 -24.53 9.84 0.11
C ASN A 26 -23.71 10.27 1.35
N GLY A 27 -22.77 11.21 1.20
CA GLY A 27 -21.92 11.70 2.29
C GLY A 27 -20.74 10.78 2.65
N LEU A 28 -20.52 9.72 1.87
CA LEU A 28 -19.30 8.92 1.95
C LEU A 28 -18.17 9.61 1.16
N VAL A 29 -16.94 9.42 1.62
CA VAL A 29 -15.75 10.01 1.04
C VAL A 29 -14.73 8.91 0.81
N SER A 30 -14.28 8.78 -0.44
CA SER A 30 -13.15 7.92 -0.78
C SER A 30 -11.85 8.60 -0.38
N VAL A 31 -11.06 7.91 0.44
CA VAL A 31 -9.80 8.42 0.97
C VAL A 31 -8.66 7.44 0.74
N PHE A 32 -7.44 7.97 0.67
CA PHE A 32 -6.21 7.20 0.64
C PHE A 32 -5.38 7.54 1.88
N GLN A 33 -5.04 6.54 2.70
CA GLN A 33 -4.21 6.72 3.88
C GLN A 33 -2.75 6.91 3.48
N LEU A 34 -2.22 8.11 3.72
CA LEU A 34 -0.91 8.57 3.21
C LEU A 34 0.28 7.79 3.81
N ASP A 35 0.09 7.16 4.96
CA ASP A 35 1.16 6.46 5.69
C ASP A 35 1.07 4.94 5.58
N TYR A 36 -0.05 4.41 5.07
CA TYR A 36 -0.32 2.97 5.01
C TYR A 36 -0.63 2.47 3.60
N GLY A 37 -0.90 3.36 2.64
CA GLY A 37 -1.17 2.99 1.26
C GLY A 37 -2.55 2.37 1.04
N LYS A 38 -3.47 2.52 2.00
CA LYS A 38 -4.80 1.88 1.98
C LYS A 38 -5.87 2.83 1.45
N HIS A 39 -6.73 2.31 0.58
CA HIS A 39 -7.97 2.97 0.18
C HIS A 39 -9.11 2.60 1.13
N GLU A 40 -9.87 3.60 1.57
CA GLU A 40 -11.06 3.38 2.40
C GLU A 40 -12.22 4.29 1.98
N LEU A 41 -13.42 3.90 2.40
CA LEU A 41 -14.63 4.68 2.25
C LEU A 41 -15.13 5.04 3.65
N VAL A 42 -15.10 6.33 3.98
CA VAL A 42 -15.43 6.84 5.33
C VAL A 42 -16.58 7.83 5.26
N ASN A 43 -17.28 8.06 6.37
CA ASN A 43 -18.27 9.14 6.43
C ASN A 43 -17.56 10.50 6.56
N CYS A 44 -18.09 11.55 5.94
CA CYS A 44 -17.52 12.90 6.03
C CYS A 44 -17.38 13.41 7.49
N THR A 45 -18.24 12.96 8.40
CA THR A 45 -18.16 13.29 9.84
C THR A 45 -16.92 12.72 10.54
N GLN A 46 -16.26 11.73 9.93
CA GLN A 46 -15.02 11.12 10.43
C GLN A 46 -13.77 11.83 9.89
N LEU A 47 -13.93 12.90 9.10
CA LEU A 47 -12.83 13.68 8.55
C LEU A 47 -12.64 14.99 9.32
N ARG A 48 -11.38 15.41 9.42
CA ARG A 48 -10.98 16.70 9.97
C ARG A 48 -9.89 17.31 9.08
N PRO A 49 -9.84 18.65 8.95
CA PRO A 49 -8.71 19.30 8.29
C PRO A 49 -7.38 18.89 8.96
N LEU A 50 -6.39 18.55 8.14
CA LEU A 50 -5.06 18.21 8.62
C LEU A 50 -4.32 19.49 9.05
N THR A 51 -3.91 19.57 10.32
CA THR A 51 -3.13 20.72 10.82
C THR A 51 -1.67 20.64 10.39
N GLN A 52 -1.03 21.78 10.20
CA GLN A 52 0.33 21.89 9.65
C GLN A 52 1.40 21.19 10.49
N GLU A 53 1.19 21.05 11.80
CA GLU A 53 2.08 20.31 12.70
C GLU A 53 2.20 18.82 12.33
N PHE A 54 1.14 18.22 11.75
CA PHE A 54 1.15 16.83 11.29
C PHE A 54 1.60 16.67 9.82
N CYS A 55 1.95 17.78 9.16
CA CYS A 55 2.47 17.78 7.78
C CYS A 55 4.00 17.73 7.71
N GLN A 56 4.71 17.73 8.84
CA GLN A 56 6.18 17.79 8.87
C GLN A 56 6.84 16.50 8.37
N LEU A 57 6.24 15.35 8.66
CA LEU A 57 6.75 14.06 8.19
C LEU A 57 6.34 13.84 6.73
N PRO A 58 7.23 13.41 5.81
CA PRO A 58 6.83 12.96 4.49
C PRO A 58 5.78 11.84 4.56
N PHE A 59 5.00 11.64 3.51
CA PHE A 59 4.08 10.50 3.45
C PHE A 59 4.89 9.21 3.47
N GLN A 60 4.51 8.28 4.35
CA GLN A 60 5.32 7.08 4.59
C GLN A 60 5.02 5.95 3.60
N ALA A 61 3.81 5.91 3.03
CA ALA A 61 3.50 4.94 1.99
C ALA A 61 4.08 5.39 0.65
N ILE A 62 4.84 4.50 0.01
CA ILE A 62 5.41 4.72 -1.32
C ILE A 62 4.78 3.70 -2.27
N THR A 63 4.20 4.18 -3.36
CA THR A 63 3.66 3.30 -4.41
C THR A 63 4.81 2.61 -5.13
N ALA A 64 4.76 1.28 -5.17
CA ALA A 64 5.81 0.47 -5.76
C ALA A 64 5.25 -0.52 -6.80
N GLN A 65 6.11 -0.95 -7.72
CA GLN A 65 5.89 -2.08 -8.61
C GLN A 65 7.07 -3.04 -8.48
N LEU A 66 6.78 -4.34 -8.52
CA LEU A 66 7.80 -5.37 -8.55
C LEU A 66 8.53 -5.36 -9.91
N ALA A 67 9.86 -5.25 -9.85
CA ALA A 67 10.77 -5.38 -10.99
C ALA A 67 10.87 -6.84 -11.45
N GLY A 68 11.39 -7.08 -12.65
CA GLY A 68 11.66 -8.44 -13.16
C GLY A 68 10.43 -9.25 -13.59
N VAL A 69 9.21 -8.74 -13.41
CA VAL A 69 7.97 -9.37 -13.90
C VAL A 69 7.20 -8.45 -14.84
N LYS A 70 6.61 -9.02 -15.90
CA LYS A 70 5.87 -8.22 -16.90
C LYS A 70 4.53 -7.73 -16.32
N PRO A 71 4.14 -6.46 -16.54
CA PRO A 71 2.84 -5.96 -16.10
C PRO A 71 1.69 -6.73 -16.76
N ARG A 72 0.85 -7.38 -15.96
CA ARG A 72 -0.37 -8.08 -16.38
C ARG A 72 -1.48 -7.87 -15.35
N GLN A 73 -2.69 -8.29 -15.71
CA GLN A 73 -3.73 -8.55 -14.71
C GLN A 73 -3.30 -9.77 -13.90
N TRP A 74 -3.03 -9.58 -12.61
CA TRP A 74 -2.67 -10.66 -11.70
C TRP A 74 -3.91 -11.48 -11.37
N SER A 75 -3.79 -12.80 -11.38
CA SER A 75 -4.86 -13.68 -10.87
C SER A 75 -5.00 -13.54 -9.36
N GLU A 76 -6.12 -14.02 -8.81
CA GLU A 76 -6.33 -14.03 -7.36
C GLU A 76 -5.31 -14.92 -6.65
N GLU A 77 -4.95 -16.05 -7.26
CA GLU A 77 -3.91 -16.97 -6.78
C GLU A 77 -2.56 -16.28 -6.70
N ALA A 78 -2.15 -15.58 -7.77
CA ALA A 78 -0.90 -14.82 -7.79
C ALA A 78 -0.88 -13.72 -6.70
N ALA A 79 -2.00 -13.03 -6.50
CA ALA A 79 -2.12 -12.01 -5.46
C ALA A 79 -2.02 -12.60 -4.04
N ILE A 80 -2.60 -13.77 -3.80
CA ILE A 80 -2.49 -14.50 -2.52
C ILE A 80 -1.05 -14.93 -2.27
N VAL A 81 -0.40 -15.52 -3.27
CA VAL A 81 1.00 -15.98 -3.16
C VAL A 81 1.92 -14.79 -2.89
N PHE A 82 1.77 -13.68 -3.62
CA PHE A 82 2.52 -12.46 -3.35
C PHE A 82 2.31 -11.98 -1.91
N ARG A 83 1.06 -11.89 -1.46
CA ARG A 83 0.71 -11.45 -0.09
C ARG A 83 1.39 -12.30 0.98
N ASN A 84 1.37 -13.63 0.83
CA ASN A 84 1.99 -14.56 1.77
C ASN A 84 3.51 -14.35 1.91
N HIS A 85 4.17 -13.80 0.88
CA HIS A 85 5.59 -13.51 0.88
C HIS A 85 5.94 -12.11 1.42
N VAL A 86 5.01 -11.15 1.41
CA VAL A 86 5.28 -9.76 1.84
C VAL A 86 4.63 -9.35 3.16
N GLU A 87 3.48 -9.93 3.51
CA GLU A 87 2.67 -9.40 4.61
C GLU A 87 3.36 -9.62 5.96
N LYS A 88 3.52 -8.52 6.71
CA LYS A 88 4.12 -8.49 8.06
C LYS A 88 5.56 -9.04 8.10
N LYS A 89 6.29 -8.98 6.98
CA LYS A 89 7.69 -9.37 6.91
C LYS A 89 8.57 -8.17 6.58
N PRO A 90 9.68 -7.96 7.31
CA PRO A 90 10.70 -7.01 6.88
C PRO A 90 11.40 -7.58 5.64
N LEU A 91 11.41 -6.81 4.55
CA LEU A 91 12.05 -7.18 3.29
C LEU A 91 13.07 -6.11 2.89
N VAL A 92 14.06 -6.49 2.10
CA VAL A 92 14.97 -5.56 1.44
C VAL A 92 14.38 -5.16 0.10
N ALA A 93 14.30 -3.85 -0.15
CA ALA A 93 13.89 -3.29 -1.44
C ALA A 93 15.11 -2.75 -2.18
N GLN A 94 15.43 -3.31 -3.34
CA GLN A 94 16.45 -2.79 -4.24
C GLN A 94 15.78 -1.97 -5.34
N LEU A 95 16.14 -0.68 -5.43
CA LEU A 95 15.57 0.24 -6.41
C LEU A 95 16.10 -0.04 -7.82
N GLU A 96 15.19 -0.29 -8.76
CA GLU A 96 15.49 -0.41 -10.19
C GLU A 96 15.32 0.95 -10.88
N SER A 97 14.16 1.61 -10.69
CA SER A 97 13.87 2.91 -11.29
C SER A 97 12.86 3.71 -10.48
N VAL A 98 12.85 5.03 -10.71
CA VAL A 98 11.86 5.97 -10.15
C VAL A 98 11.10 6.60 -11.30
N HIS A 99 9.77 6.53 -11.23
CA HIS A 99 8.86 7.22 -12.13
C HIS A 99 8.31 8.44 -11.39
N GLU A 100 8.78 9.62 -11.80
CA GLU A 100 8.33 10.88 -11.23
C GLU A 100 6.89 11.21 -11.66
N ALA A 101 6.21 12.01 -10.82
CA ALA A 101 4.87 12.51 -11.08
C ALA A 101 4.81 14.00 -10.76
N SER A 102 3.76 14.69 -11.24
CA SER A 102 3.55 16.12 -10.97
C SER A 102 3.52 16.44 -9.47
N GLN A 103 2.99 15.52 -8.66
CA GLN A 103 3.03 15.57 -7.21
C GLN A 103 4.07 14.56 -6.72
N SER A 104 4.98 14.98 -5.85
CA SER A 104 6.09 14.14 -5.39
C SER A 104 5.63 12.87 -4.65
N TRP A 105 4.42 12.88 -4.08
CA TRP A 105 3.84 11.71 -3.42
C TRP A 105 3.13 10.74 -4.38
N ASP A 106 2.85 11.15 -5.61
CA ASP A 106 2.32 10.26 -6.66
C ASP A 106 3.44 9.54 -7.42
N ARG A 107 4.71 9.77 -7.05
CA ARG A 107 5.86 9.05 -7.61
C ARG A 107 5.69 7.54 -7.40
N LYS A 108 6.17 6.78 -8.37
CA LYS A 108 6.15 5.31 -8.33
C LYS A 108 7.57 4.77 -8.45
N VAL A 109 7.94 3.89 -7.55
CA VAL A 109 9.23 3.19 -7.64
C VAL A 109 9.04 1.81 -8.26
N VAL A 110 10.02 1.35 -9.04
CA VAL A 110 10.12 -0.04 -9.45
C VAL A 110 11.27 -0.66 -8.68
N ILE A 111 10.98 -1.75 -7.98
CA ILE A 111 11.88 -2.35 -6.99
C ILE A 111 11.93 -3.86 -7.13
N TYR A 112 13.09 -4.46 -6.88
CA TYR A 112 13.15 -5.85 -6.48
C TYR A 112 12.86 -5.93 -4.98
N LEU A 113 12.06 -6.94 -4.58
CA LEU A 113 11.84 -7.28 -3.19
C LEU A 113 12.53 -8.61 -2.88
N VAL A 114 13.29 -8.60 -1.79
CA VAL A 114 14.13 -9.73 -1.37
C VAL A 114 13.84 -10.02 0.11
N ASP A 115 13.48 -11.27 0.40
CA ASP A 115 13.43 -11.78 1.76
C ASP A 115 14.81 -12.32 2.12
N THR A 116 15.50 -11.61 3.03
CA THR A 116 16.84 -11.93 3.52
C THR A 116 16.80 -12.53 4.93
N SER A 117 15.64 -13.05 5.36
CA SER A 117 15.46 -13.63 6.69
C SER A 117 15.99 -15.06 6.82
N GLN A 118 16.27 -15.72 5.70
CA GLN A 118 16.76 -17.10 5.65
C GLN A 118 18.29 -17.14 5.69
N GLU A 119 18.88 -18.12 6.38
CA GLU A 119 20.33 -18.22 6.55
C GLU A 119 21.06 -18.69 5.29
N GLU A 120 20.45 -19.58 4.50
CA GLU A 120 21.13 -20.28 3.40
C GLU A 120 21.05 -19.54 2.07
N ARG A 121 19.95 -18.80 1.82
CA ARG A 121 19.73 -18.08 0.56
C ARG A 121 18.70 -16.98 0.71
N ASP A 122 18.91 -15.90 -0.04
CA ASP A 122 17.90 -14.87 -0.21
C ASP A 122 16.78 -15.36 -1.14
N ILE A 123 15.54 -14.99 -0.81
CA ILE A 123 14.37 -15.30 -1.65
C ILE A 123 13.98 -14.05 -2.42
N TRP A 124 14.15 -14.10 -3.73
CA TRP A 124 13.79 -13.01 -4.63
C TRP A 124 12.34 -13.17 -5.09
N LEU A 125 11.49 -12.19 -4.76
CA LEU A 125 10.05 -12.34 -5.00
C LEU A 125 9.68 -12.37 -6.48
N HIS A 126 10.50 -11.79 -7.36
CA HIS A 126 10.25 -11.84 -8.80
C HIS A 126 10.40 -13.24 -9.39
N ASP A 127 11.25 -14.11 -8.82
CA ASP A 127 11.39 -15.51 -9.26
C ASP A 127 10.11 -16.30 -8.94
N ILE A 128 9.56 -16.12 -7.73
CA ILE A 128 8.28 -16.72 -7.34
C ILE A 128 7.15 -16.23 -8.24
N MET A 129 7.12 -14.92 -8.50
CA MET A 129 6.03 -14.32 -9.27
C MET A 129 6.14 -14.63 -10.78
N ALA A 130 7.32 -14.99 -11.28
CA ALA A 130 7.51 -15.37 -12.69
C ALA A 130 6.71 -16.62 -13.08
N GLU A 131 6.50 -17.56 -12.14
CA GLU A 131 5.70 -18.79 -12.37
C GLU A 131 4.25 -18.48 -12.77
N PHE A 132 3.71 -17.34 -12.32
CA PHE A 132 2.35 -16.90 -12.64
C PHE A 132 2.27 -16.10 -13.95
N THR A 133 3.38 -15.98 -14.70
CA THR A 133 3.42 -15.20 -15.94
C THR A 133 3.22 -16.03 -17.22
N ASP A 134 3.20 -17.36 -17.14
CA ASP A 134 3.21 -18.24 -18.31
C ASP A 134 1.88 -18.96 -18.63
N GLU A 135 0.86 -18.90 -17.76
CA GLU A 135 -0.35 -19.74 -17.91
C GLU A 135 -1.35 -19.33 -19.02
N MET A 136 -1.12 -18.24 -19.75
CA MET A 136 -2.01 -17.83 -20.85
C MET A 136 -1.57 -18.26 -22.27
N SER A 137 -0.52 -19.08 -22.42
CA SER A 137 -0.09 -19.52 -23.76
C SER A 137 -0.77 -20.78 -24.29
N ASN A 138 -1.67 -21.44 -23.53
CA ASN A 138 -2.29 -22.72 -23.93
C ASN A 138 -3.83 -22.70 -23.96
N ALA A 139 -4.44 -21.60 -24.37
CA ALA A 139 -5.86 -21.55 -24.72
C ALA A 139 -6.09 -20.60 -25.92
N ALA A 140 -5.76 -21.08 -27.12
CA ALA A 140 -6.19 -20.52 -28.39
C ALA A 140 -6.61 -21.66 -29.33
#